data_AF-A0A392VPU6-F1
#
_entry.id   AF-A0A392VPU6-F1
#
_cell.length_a   1.000
_cell.length_b   1.000
_cell.length_c   1.000
_cell.angle_alpha   90.00
_cell.angle_beta   90.00
_cell.angle_gamma   90.00
#
_symmetry.space_group_name_H-M   'P 1'
#
loop_
_entity.id
_entity.type
_entity.pdbx_description
1 polymer ?
#
loop_
_entity_poly.entity_id
_entity_poly.type
_entity_poly.pdbx_seq_one_letter_code
_entity_poly.pdbx_strand_id
1 'polypeptide(L)' 'MSTLPWCVIGDFNDLISQEDKRGLLPHPNWLCSGFRSAVNDCDLTDIHLEGYPFTWIKSR' A
#
# COMPACT_ATOMS: atom_id res chain seq x y z
N MET A 1 25.84 7.61 -4.19
CA MET A 1 24.39 7.49 -4.42
C MET A 1 24.20 6.97 -5.84
N SER A 2 23.34 5.97 -6.03
CA SER A 2 22.97 5.53 -7.38
C SER A 2 22.14 6.61 -8.07
N THR A 3 22.31 6.80 -9.38
CA THR A 3 21.51 7.72 -10.20
C THR A 3 20.34 7.02 -10.90
N LEU A 4 20.21 5.71 -10.72
CA LEU A 4 19.12 4.92 -11.30
C LEU A 4 17.87 5.03 -10.42
N PRO A 5 16.66 4.95 -11.02
CA PRO A 5 15.44 4.82 -10.25
C PRO A 5 15.49 3.54 -9.40
N TRP A 6 14.84 3.59 -8.25
CA TRP A 6 14.73 2.47 -7.33
C TRP A 6 13.26 2.30 -6.94
N CYS A 7 12.90 1.10 -6.52
CA CYS A 7 11.56 0.80 -6.00
C CYS A 7 11.69 0.08 -4.66
N VAL A 8 10.67 0.26 -3.80
CA VAL A 8 10.50 -0.51 -2.58
C VAL A 8 9.38 -1.50 -2.81
N ILE A 9 9.67 -2.77 -2.60
CA ILE A 9 8.71 -3.85 -2.77
C ILE A 9 8.82 -4.77 -1.56
N GLY A 10 7.69 -5.11 -0.96
CA GLY A 10 7.63 -5.98 0.21
C GLY A 10 6.20 -6.14 0.71
N ASP A 11 6.06 -6.84 1.82
CA ASP A 11 4.80 -6.92 2.57
C ASP A 11 4.76 -5.79 3.61
N PHE A 12 4.01 -4.74 3.33
CA PHE A 12 3.89 -3.58 4.22
C PHE A 12 2.90 -3.79 5.36
N ASN A 13 2.00 -4.79 5.28
CA ASN A 13 0.90 -4.98 6.22
C ASN A 13 -0.01 -3.75 6.44
N ASP A 14 -0.01 -2.78 5.52
CA ASP A 14 -0.85 -1.58 5.55
C ASP A 14 -1.37 -1.23 4.15
N LEU A 15 -2.31 -0.29 4.08
CA LEU A 15 -3.06 0.05 2.86
C LEU A 15 -2.99 1.54 2.56
N ILE A 16 -2.89 1.91 1.27
CA ILE A 16 -2.96 3.32 0.86
C ILE A 16 -4.41 3.82 0.94
N SER A 17 -5.38 2.99 0.58
CA SER A 17 -6.80 3.33 0.50
C SER A 17 -7.70 2.24 1.09
N GLN A 18 -8.94 2.59 1.42
CA GLN A 18 -9.98 1.61 1.74
C GLN A 18 -10.30 0.70 0.55
N GLU A 19 -10.06 1.18 -0.67
CA GLU A 19 -10.29 0.44 -1.92
C GLU A 19 -9.35 -0.76 -2.07
N ASP A 20 -8.18 -0.72 -1.42
CA ASP A 20 -7.18 -1.80 -1.42
C ASP A 20 -7.61 -3.00 -0.56
N LYS A 21 -8.77 -2.91 0.09
CA LYS A 21 -9.32 -3.97 0.93
C LYS A 21 -10.77 -4.26 0.59
N ARG A 22 -11.04 -5.53 0.32
CA ARG A 22 -12.40 -6.07 0.25
C ARG A 22 -12.74 -6.81 1.54
N GLY A 23 -13.80 -6.39 2.23
CA GLY A 23 -14.32 -7.09 3.41
C GLY A 23 -15.41 -6.30 4.14
N LEU A 24 -15.99 -6.91 5.17
CA LEU A 24 -17.12 -6.32 5.91
C LEU A 24 -16.74 -5.10 6.74
N LEU A 25 -15.59 -5.14 7.42
CA LEU A 25 -15.12 -4.05 8.26
C LEU A 25 -14.13 -3.16 7.49
N PRO A 26 -14.24 -1.83 7.54
CA PRO A 26 -13.23 -0.95 6.96
C PRO A 26 -11.89 -1.12 7.68
N HIS A 27 -10.79 -0.83 6.98
CA HIS A 27 -9.49 -0.67 7.64
C HIS A 27 -9.52 0.60 8.52
N PRO A 28 -8.84 0.67 9.66
CA PRO A 28 -8.78 1.90 10.43
C PRO A 28 -8.17 3.04 9.60
N ASN A 29 -8.91 4.14 9.41
CA ASN A 29 -8.47 5.25 8.56
C ASN A 29 -7.13 5.88 8.98
N TRP A 30 -6.82 5.84 10.28
CA TRP A 30 -5.56 6.39 10.79
C TRP A 30 -4.34 5.56 10.35
N LEU A 31 -4.50 4.26 10.07
CA LEU A 31 -3.44 3.42 9.49
C LEU A 31 -3.20 3.82 8.04
N CYS A 32 -4.25 3.94 7.22
CA CYS A 32 -4.13 4.44 5.85
C CYS A 32 -3.47 5.83 5.80
N SER A 33 -3.91 6.75 6.66
CA SER A 33 -3.34 8.10 6.73
C SER A 33 -1.87 8.07 7.15
N GLY A 34 -1.52 7.26 8.16
CA GLY A 34 -0.14 7.11 8.62
C GLY A 34 0.78 6.56 7.53
N PHE A 35 0.33 5.51 6.83
CA PHE A 35 1.09 4.92 5.73
C PHE A 35 1.24 5.91 4.57
N ARG A 36 0.17 6.62 4.18
CA ARG A 36 0.23 7.65 3.13
C ARG A 36 1.18 8.79 3.49
N SER A 37 1.20 9.23 4.76
CA SER A 37 2.17 10.23 5.22
C SER A 37 3.60 9.72 5.07
N ALA A 38 3.89 8.48 5.48
CA ALA A 38 5.23 7.90 5.33
C ALA A 38 5.68 7.79 3.87
N VAL A 39 4.75 7.44 2.95
CA VAL A 39 5.00 7.41 1.51
C VAL A 39 5.32 8.81 0.98
N ASN A 40 4.53 9.82 1.37
CA ASN A 40 4.75 11.21 0.97
C ASN A 40 6.05 11.79 1.53
N ASP A 41 6.38 11.52 2.80
CA ASP A 41 7.61 11.98 3.46
C ASP A 41 8.87 11.41 2.80
N CYS A 42 8.73 10.30 2.06
CA CYS A 42 9.81 9.65 1.32
C CYS A 42 9.80 9.97 -0.19
N ASP A 43 8.93 10.87 -0.65
CA ASP A 43 8.69 11.19 -2.07
C ASP A 43 8.44 9.94 -2.93
N LEU A 44 7.81 8.91 -2.34
CA LEU A 44 7.49 7.67 -3.03
C LEU A 44 6.18 7.81 -3.80
N THR A 45 6.11 7.16 -4.95
CA THR A 45 4.90 7.05 -5.76
C THR A 45 4.44 5.60 -5.79
N ASP A 46 3.14 5.38 -5.67
CA ASP A 46 2.55 4.05 -5.76
C ASP A 46 2.66 3.48 -7.18
N ILE A 47 2.90 2.18 -7.28
CA ILE A 47 2.98 1.46 -8.55
C ILE A 47 1.70 0.66 -8.72
N HIS A 48 0.88 1.05 -9.70
CA HIS A 48 -0.37 0.38 -9.98
C HIS A 48 -0.18 -1.10 -10.33
N LEU A 49 -0.96 -1.96 -9.67
CA LEU A 49 -1.01 -3.39 -9.97
C LEU A 49 -1.95 -3.66 -11.15
N GLU A 50 -1.42 -4.28 -12.21
CA GLU A 50 -2.24 -4.74 -13.33
C GLU A 50 -2.83 -6.13 -13.04
N GLY A 51 -4.11 -6.33 -13.36
CA GLY A 51 -4.80 -7.61 -13.17
C GLY A 51 -5.55 -7.70 -11.84
N TYR A 52 -5.24 -8.72 -11.02
CA TYR A 52 -5.93 -8.92 -9.75
C TYR A 52 -5.35 -7.98 -8.67
N PRO A 53 -6.15 -7.07 -8.09
CA PRO A 53 -5.62 -5.94 -7.31
C PRO A 53 -5.34 -6.26 -5.83
N PHE A 54 -5.52 -7.51 -5.39
CA PHE A 54 -5.30 -7.90 -3.99
C PHE A 54 -4.13 -8.87 -3.86
N THR A 55 -3.19 -8.56 -2.96
CA THR A 55 -1.98 -9.35 -2.75
C THR A 55 -2.10 -10.37 -1.61
N TRP A 56 -3.16 -10.28 -0.80
CA TRP A 56 -3.38 -11.15 0.35
C TRP A 56 -4.86 -11.49 0.56
N ILE A 57 -5.12 -12.70 1.07
CA ILE A 57 -6.45 -13.19 1.44
C ILE A 57 -6.36 -13.78 2.85
N LYS A 58 -7.18 -13.28 3.78
CA LYS A 58 -7.37 -13.92 5.09
C LYS A 58 -7.96 -15.31 4.85
N SER A 59 -7.35 -16.35 5.42
CA SER A 59 -7.72 -17.78 5.34
C SER A 59 -9.11 -18.06 4.78
N ARG A 60 -9.21 -19.02 3.86
CA ARG A 60 -10.49 -19.67 3.54
C ARG A 60 -11.12 -20.26 4.80
#